data_AF-A0A353G2V7-F1
#
_entry.id   AF-A0A353G2V7-F1
#
_cell.length_a   1.000
_cell.length_b   1.000
_cell.length_c   1.000
_cell.angle_alpha   90.00
_cell.angle_beta   90.00
_cell.angle_gamma   90.00
#
_symmetry.space_group_name_H-M   'P 1'
#
loop_
_entity.id
_entity.type
_entity.pdbx_description
1 polymer ?
#
loop_
_entity_poly.entity_id
_entity_poly.type
_entity_poly.pdbx_seq_one_letter_code
_entity_poly.pdbx_strand_id
1 'polypeptide(L)'
;VVEHDEDAILTADYVVDIGPAAGIHGGEVIAKGTPQDIMAHPKSLTGKYLTGEMGVTVPANRRKPKKGQQIKVVGARGNNLKNVTAAIPLGVFTAVTGVSGGGKSTFLIETLYKSAARRVMGARENPAEHDRIEGLEFVDKVIDIDQSPIGR
;
A
#
# COMPACT_ATOMS: atom_id res chain seq x y z
N VAL A 1 -1.35 16.82 -14.88
CA VAL A 1 -1.08 16.09 -13.62
C VAL A 1 -0.48 14.75 -14.02
N VAL A 2 0.49 14.21 -13.27
CA VAL A 2 0.96 12.83 -13.45
C VAL A 2 0.20 11.96 -12.46
N GLU A 3 -0.52 10.96 -12.96
CA GLU A 3 -1.59 10.31 -12.21
C GLU A 3 -1.84 8.88 -12.75
N HIS A 4 -2.43 8.00 -11.94
CA HIS A 4 -2.75 6.59 -12.23
C HIS A 4 -4.13 6.11 -11.69
N ASP A 5 -4.83 6.93 -10.91
CA ASP A 5 -6.23 6.83 -10.52
C ASP A 5 -7.17 6.98 -11.73
N GLU A 6 -8.12 6.06 -11.81
CA GLU A 6 -9.05 5.95 -12.92
C GLU A 6 -9.99 7.16 -13.00
N ASP A 7 -10.53 7.62 -11.87
CA ASP A 7 -11.49 8.74 -11.84
C ASP A 7 -10.82 10.04 -12.28
N ALA A 8 -9.57 10.28 -11.87
CA ALA A 8 -8.79 11.43 -12.30
C ALA A 8 -8.52 11.40 -13.82
N ILE A 9 -8.22 10.24 -14.39
CA ILE A 9 -7.99 10.09 -15.84
C ILE A 9 -9.30 10.30 -16.61
N LEU A 10 -10.41 9.69 -16.16
CA LEU A 10 -11.71 9.78 -16.83
C LEU A 10 -12.33 11.18 -16.82
N THR A 11 -11.97 12.00 -15.82
CA THR A 11 -12.46 13.38 -15.69
C THR A 11 -11.54 14.41 -16.35
N ALA A 12 -10.39 14.00 -16.89
CA ALA A 12 -9.45 14.91 -17.51
C ALA A 12 -9.98 15.46 -18.85
N ASP A 13 -9.77 16.76 -19.08
CA ASP A 13 -10.07 17.39 -20.37
C ASP A 13 -9.18 16.81 -21.50
N TYR A 14 -7.94 16.44 -21.15
CA TYR A 14 -6.96 15.91 -22.09
C TYR A 14 -5.98 14.97 -21.38
N VAL A 15 -5.66 13.84 -22.00
CA VAL A 15 -4.78 12.80 -21.50
C VAL A 15 -3.63 12.59 -22.48
N VAL A 16 -2.42 12.38 -21.96
CA VAL A 16 -1.24 11.95 -22.72
C VAL A 16 -0.74 10.65 -22.12
N ASP A 17 -0.85 9.57 -22.86
CA ASP A 17 -0.42 8.23 -22.45
C ASP A 17 1.02 7.98 -22.93
N ILE A 18 1.93 7.78 -21.97
CA ILE A 18 3.36 7.57 -22.22
C ILE A 18 3.72 6.12 -21.92
N GLY A 19 4.42 5.45 -22.84
CA GLY A 19 4.75 4.04 -22.70
C GLY A 19 5.69 3.55 -23.80
N PRO A 20 5.64 2.25 -24.18
CA PRO A 20 4.75 1.21 -23.66
C PRO A 20 5.18 0.61 -22.31
N ALA A 21 6.41 0.87 -21.86
CA ALA A 21 6.96 0.35 -20.61
C ALA A 21 7.81 1.41 -19.88
N ALA A 22 8.43 1.03 -18.76
CA ALA A 22 9.31 1.91 -18.00
C ALA A 22 10.76 1.88 -18.54
N GLY A 23 11.54 2.91 -18.21
CA GLY A 23 12.97 2.99 -18.53
C GLY A 23 13.26 3.06 -20.04
N ILE A 24 14.27 2.33 -20.50
CA ILE A 24 14.70 2.31 -21.91
C ILE A 24 13.63 1.77 -22.88
N HIS A 25 12.59 1.13 -22.35
CA HIS A 25 11.48 0.55 -23.11
C HIS A 25 10.24 1.46 -23.13
N GLY A 26 10.38 2.69 -22.63
CA GLY A 26 9.35 3.72 -22.66
C GLY A 26 9.76 4.95 -23.46
N GLY A 27 9.16 6.09 -23.13
CA GLY A 27 9.53 7.38 -23.71
C GLY A 27 8.80 7.72 -25.01
N GLU A 28 7.80 6.92 -25.39
CA GLU A 28 6.95 7.18 -26.55
C GLU A 28 5.57 7.69 -26.13
N VAL A 29 4.99 8.60 -26.93
CA VAL A 29 3.58 8.98 -26.79
C VAL A 29 2.74 7.93 -27.49
N ILE A 30 2.05 7.10 -26.71
CA ILE A 30 1.24 5.98 -27.22
C ILE A 30 -0.11 6.47 -27.72
N ALA A 31 -0.77 7.34 -26.95
CA ALA A 31 -2.04 7.94 -27.29
C ALA A 31 -2.14 9.34 -26.66
N LYS A 32 -2.93 10.22 -27.26
CA LYS A 32 -3.21 11.56 -26.72
C LYS A 32 -4.58 12.04 -27.22
N GLY A 33 -5.34 12.73 -26.37
CA GLY A 33 -6.69 13.15 -26.70
C GLY A 33 -7.59 13.23 -25.46
N THR A 34 -8.88 13.06 -25.67
CA THR A 34 -9.86 12.86 -24.59
C THR A 34 -9.67 11.47 -23.95
N PRO A 35 -10.23 11.21 -22.76
CA PRO A 35 -10.22 9.87 -22.17
C PRO A 35 -10.82 8.81 -23.11
N GLN A 36 -11.83 9.16 -23.90
CA GLN A 36 -12.43 8.26 -24.90
C GLN A 36 -11.45 7.91 -26.02
N ASP A 37 -10.62 8.86 -26.45
CA ASP A 37 -9.57 8.59 -27.44
C ASP A 37 -8.51 7.62 -26.91
N ILE A 38 -8.15 7.74 -25.61
CA ILE A 38 -7.21 6.80 -24.96
C ILE A 38 -7.81 5.40 -24.90
N MET A 39 -9.07 5.28 -24.48
CA MET A 39 -9.80 4.00 -24.40
C MET A 39 -9.96 3.32 -25.77
N ALA A 40 -10.13 4.11 -26.83
CA ALA A 40 -10.26 3.58 -28.19
C ALA A 40 -8.91 3.19 -28.82
N HIS A 41 -7.78 3.60 -28.25
CA HIS A 41 -6.48 3.38 -28.85
C HIS A 41 -5.92 1.98 -28.55
N PRO A 42 -5.77 1.09 -29.55
CA PRO A 42 -5.50 -0.34 -29.32
C PRO A 42 -4.12 -0.64 -28.72
N LYS A 43 -3.18 0.31 -28.80
CA LYS A 43 -1.84 0.19 -28.20
C LYS A 43 -1.74 0.79 -26.80
N SER A 44 -2.75 1.53 -26.35
CA SER A 44 -2.72 2.16 -25.02
C SER A 44 -2.96 1.10 -23.95
N LEU A 45 -1.93 0.84 -23.13
CA LEU A 45 -2.10 -0.06 -21.97
C LEU A 45 -3.11 0.54 -20.99
N THR A 46 -3.03 1.85 -20.76
CA THR A 46 -3.99 2.62 -19.97
C THR A 46 -5.41 2.42 -20.50
N GLY A 47 -5.64 2.58 -21.81
CA GLY A 47 -6.94 2.35 -22.45
C GLY A 47 -7.48 0.93 -22.25
N LYS A 48 -6.61 -0.09 -22.25
CA LYS A 48 -7.01 -1.48 -21.98
C LYS A 48 -7.48 -1.72 -20.55
N TYR A 49 -6.89 -1.02 -19.57
CA TYR A 49 -7.37 -1.07 -18.19
C TYR A 49 -8.68 -0.31 -18.02
N LEU A 50 -8.80 0.88 -18.60
CA LEU A 50 -10.02 1.70 -18.52
C LEU A 50 -11.23 1.05 -19.21
N THR A 51 -11.01 0.26 -20.27
CA THR A 51 -12.09 -0.48 -20.95
C THR A 51 -12.42 -1.82 -20.30
N GLY A 52 -11.61 -2.26 -19.33
CA GLY A 52 -11.74 -3.58 -18.70
C GLY A 52 -11.27 -4.76 -19.58
N GLU A 53 -10.63 -4.51 -20.73
CA GLU A 53 -9.92 -5.57 -21.47
C GLU A 53 -8.84 -6.21 -20.58
N MET A 54 -8.19 -5.39 -19.76
CA MET A 54 -7.25 -5.80 -18.72
C MET A 54 -7.75 -5.36 -17.35
N GLY A 55 -7.36 -6.10 -16.31
CA GLY A 55 -7.73 -5.75 -14.94
C GLY A 55 -6.95 -6.55 -13.91
N VAL A 56 -6.92 -6.04 -12.68
CA VAL A 56 -6.32 -6.76 -11.54
C VAL A 56 -7.31 -7.80 -11.06
N THR A 57 -7.02 -9.07 -11.29
CA THR A 57 -7.92 -10.17 -10.92
C THR A 57 -8.03 -10.33 -9.41
N VAL A 58 -9.26 -10.39 -8.90
CA VAL A 58 -9.51 -10.75 -7.50
C VAL A 58 -9.28 -12.26 -7.33
N PRO A 59 -8.42 -12.70 -6.40
CA PRO A 59 -8.16 -14.13 -6.22
C PRO A 59 -9.44 -14.87 -5.79
N ALA A 60 -9.74 -15.97 -6.48
CA ALA A 60 -10.92 -16.80 -6.21
C ALA A 60 -10.96 -17.36 -4.78
N ASN A 61 -9.79 -17.57 -4.17
CA ASN A 61 -9.65 -18.07 -2.81
C ASN A 61 -8.79 -17.13 -1.96
N ARG A 62 -9.26 -16.77 -0.77
CA ARG A 62 -8.50 -16.00 0.22
C ARG A 62 -7.83 -16.95 1.23
N ARG A 63 -6.59 -16.65 1.60
CA ARG A 63 -5.87 -17.38 2.65
C ARG A 63 -6.64 -17.23 3.97
N LYS A 64 -6.87 -18.35 4.66
CA LYS A 64 -7.48 -18.32 6.01
C LYS A 64 -6.40 -18.05 7.06
N PRO A 65 -6.67 -17.18 8.06
CA PRO A 65 -5.78 -17.00 9.19
C PRO A 65 -5.49 -18.32 9.91
N LYS A 66 -4.24 -18.55 10.28
CA LYS A 66 -3.89 -19.68 11.15
C LYS A 66 -4.34 -19.35 12.57
N LYS A 67 -5.06 -20.28 13.23
CA LYS A 67 -5.52 -20.08 14.61
C LYS A 67 -4.34 -19.82 15.54
N GLY A 68 -4.43 -18.77 16.35
CA GLY A 68 -3.41 -18.40 17.34
C GLY A 68 -2.17 -17.69 16.79
N GLN A 69 -2.01 -17.53 15.47
CA GLN A 69 -0.88 -16.82 14.88
C GLN A 69 -1.30 -15.41 14.46
N GLN A 70 -1.05 -14.44 15.33
CA GLN A 70 -1.36 -13.04 15.10
C GLN A 70 -0.38 -12.14 15.86
N ILE A 71 -0.14 -10.94 15.35
CA ILE A 71 0.54 -9.88 16.09
C ILE A 71 -0.52 -8.95 16.63
N LYS A 72 -0.52 -8.67 17.93
CA LYS A 72 -1.50 -7.81 18.57
C LYS A 72 -0.84 -6.58 19.16
N VAL A 73 -1.30 -5.41 18.72
CA VAL A 73 -0.96 -4.12 19.31
C VAL A 73 -1.96 -3.85 20.42
N VAL A 74 -1.50 -3.60 21.64
CA VAL A 74 -2.35 -3.32 22.80
C VAL A 74 -2.17 -1.88 23.26
N GLY A 75 -3.28 -1.15 23.34
CA GLY A 75 -3.34 0.19 23.92
C GLY A 75 -2.53 1.24 23.18
N ALA A 76 -2.50 1.23 21.84
CA ALA A 76 -1.78 2.25 21.08
C ALA A 76 -2.40 3.65 21.26
N ARG A 77 -1.57 4.60 21.68
CA ARG A 77 -1.95 5.99 22.02
C ARG A 77 -1.09 7.05 21.33
N GLY A 78 -0.19 6.65 20.43
CA GLY A 78 0.58 7.58 19.61
C GLY A 78 -0.31 8.55 18.82
N ASN A 79 0.10 9.82 18.76
CA ASN A 79 -0.57 10.89 18.03
C ASN A 79 -2.09 10.96 18.33
N ASN A 80 -2.93 10.66 17.34
CA ASN A 80 -4.39 10.73 17.45
C ASN A 80 -5.06 9.39 17.79
N LEU A 81 -4.29 8.31 18.01
CA LEU A 81 -4.84 7.01 18.36
C LEU A 81 -5.52 7.05 19.73
N LYS A 82 -6.75 6.53 19.80
CA LYS A 82 -7.58 6.55 21.00
C LYS A 82 -7.53 5.22 21.76
N ASN A 83 -6.35 4.91 22.32
CA ASN A 83 -6.10 3.67 23.06
C ASN A 83 -6.47 2.40 22.27
N VAL A 84 -6.00 2.32 21.03
CA VAL A 84 -6.41 1.31 20.04
C VAL A 84 -5.76 -0.03 20.35
N THR A 85 -6.57 -1.08 20.45
CA THR A 85 -6.10 -2.47 20.52
C THR A 85 -6.61 -3.24 19.31
N ALA A 86 -5.70 -3.80 18.52
CA ALA A 86 -6.06 -4.57 17.33
C ALA A 86 -5.05 -5.69 17.06
N ALA A 87 -5.53 -6.78 16.48
CA ALA A 87 -4.73 -7.93 16.12
C ALA A 87 -4.67 -8.08 14.59
N ILE A 88 -3.47 -8.38 14.09
CA ILE A 88 -3.18 -8.62 12.67
C ILE A 88 -2.88 -10.11 12.52
N PRO A 89 -3.70 -10.87 11.78
CA PRO A 89 -3.44 -12.28 11.54
C PRO A 89 -2.17 -12.48 10.70
N LEU A 90 -1.38 -13.49 11.05
CA LEU A 90 -0.19 -13.88 10.29
C LEU A 90 -0.52 -14.89 9.19
N GLY A 91 0.33 -14.95 8.17
CA GLY A 91 0.19 -15.86 7.02
C GLY A 91 -0.88 -15.46 6.01
N VAL A 92 -1.43 -14.25 6.12
CA VAL A 92 -2.43 -13.70 5.19
C VAL A 92 -2.01 -12.32 4.70
N PHE A 93 -2.62 -11.87 3.59
CA PHE A 93 -2.47 -10.50 3.10
C PHE A 93 -3.46 -9.61 3.86
N THR A 94 -2.94 -8.76 4.76
CA THR A 94 -3.76 -7.84 5.57
C THR A 94 -3.58 -6.42 5.07
N ALA A 95 -4.68 -5.75 4.73
CA ALA A 95 -4.69 -4.33 4.41
C ALA A 95 -5.26 -3.53 5.60
N VAL A 96 -4.59 -2.45 5.98
CA VAL A 96 -5.12 -1.46 6.95
C VAL A 96 -5.56 -0.23 6.17
N THR A 97 -6.86 0.06 6.21
CA THR A 97 -7.49 1.11 5.40
C THR A 97 -8.11 2.20 6.28
N GLY A 98 -8.62 3.26 5.66
CA GLY A 98 -9.21 4.42 6.34
C GLY A 98 -8.78 5.74 5.69
N VAL A 99 -9.49 6.83 6.03
CA VAL A 99 -9.23 8.18 5.48
C VAL A 99 -7.85 8.73 5.85
N SER A 100 -7.38 9.74 5.11
CA SER A 100 -6.18 10.50 5.48
C SER A 100 -6.32 11.06 6.89
N GLY A 101 -5.24 11.03 7.67
CA GLY A 101 -5.27 11.44 9.09
C GLY A 101 -5.94 10.44 10.05
N GLY A 102 -6.51 9.32 9.58
CA GLY A 102 -7.17 8.33 10.44
C GLY A 102 -6.25 7.51 11.38
N GLY A 103 -4.94 7.79 11.40
CA GLY A 103 -3.98 7.13 12.29
C GLY A 103 -3.35 5.85 11.74
N LYS A 104 -3.58 5.48 10.47
CA LYS A 104 -3.03 4.25 9.84
C LYS A 104 -1.51 4.14 9.97
N SER A 105 -0.78 5.18 9.54
CA SER A 105 0.70 5.20 9.60
C SER A 105 1.18 5.25 11.05
N THR A 106 0.46 5.92 11.95
CA THR A 106 0.80 5.89 13.37
C THR A 106 0.66 4.49 13.94
N PHE A 107 -0.41 3.78 13.62
CA PHE A 107 -0.63 2.42 14.09
C PHE A 107 0.38 1.42 13.50
N LEU A 108 0.59 1.45 12.18
CA LEU A 108 1.45 0.49 11.48
C LEU A 108 2.95 0.81 11.59
N ILE A 109 3.34 2.04 11.30
CA ILE A 109 4.76 2.43 11.19
C ILE A 109 5.27 2.86 12.57
N GLU A 110 4.67 3.90 13.13
CA GLU A 110 5.17 4.53 14.36
C GLU A 110 5.03 3.63 15.61
N THR A 111 3.99 2.79 15.67
CA THR A 111 3.78 1.85 16.77
C THR A 111 4.27 0.45 16.43
N LEU A 112 3.61 -0.25 15.50
CA LEU A 112 3.87 -1.68 15.28
C LEU A 112 5.26 -1.95 14.70
N TYR A 113 5.61 -1.35 13.57
CA TYR A 113 6.89 -1.59 12.90
C TYR A 113 8.06 -1.22 13.79
N LYS A 114 8.09 0.00 14.35
CA LYS A 114 9.18 0.44 15.24
C LYS A 114 9.34 -0.47 16.46
N SER A 115 8.23 -0.92 17.06
CA SER A 115 8.29 -1.87 18.19
C SER A 115 8.86 -3.21 17.77
N ALA A 116 8.41 -3.74 16.63
CA ALA A 116 8.86 -5.01 16.11
C ALA A 116 10.33 -4.95 15.65
N ALA A 117 10.74 -3.89 14.94
CA ALA A 117 12.13 -3.65 14.53
C ALA A 117 13.09 -3.56 15.72
N ARG A 118 12.69 -2.85 16.79
CA ARG A 118 13.47 -2.80 18.03
C ARG A 118 13.59 -4.18 18.69
N ARG A 119 12.50 -4.94 18.77
CA ARG A 119 12.46 -6.20 19.54
C ARG A 119 13.02 -7.41 18.81
N VAL A 120 12.81 -7.47 17.49
CA VAL A 120 13.16 -8.60 16.62
C VAL A 120 14.52 -8.37 15.98
N MET A 121 14.83 -7.15 15.53
CA MET A 121 16.06 -6.84 14.79
C MET A 121 17.09 -6.04 15.61
N GLY A 122 16.77 -5.64 16.84
CA GLY A 122 17.67 -4.83 17.67
C GLY A 122 17.86 -3.39 17.15
N ALA A 123 16.94 -2.89 16.32
CA ALA A 123 17.02 -1.55 15.76
C ALA A 123 16.89 -0.47 16.86
N ARG A 124 17.54 0.69 16.66
CA ARG A 124 17.45 1.85 17.56
C ARG A 124 16.24 2.72 17.19
N GLU A 125 15.06 2.12 17.27
CA GLU A 125 13.79 2.81 17.03
C GLU A 125 13.13 3.25 18.34
N ASN A 126 12.38 4.34 18.29
CA ASN A 126 11.55 4.85 19.39
C ASN A 126 10.07 4.71 18.99
N PRO A 127 9.39 3.62 19.39
CA PRO A 127 8.00 3.42 19.04
C PRO A 127 7.10 4.42 19.75
N ALA A 128 6.00 4.81 19.10
CA ALA A 128 4.98 5.64 19.72
C ALA A 128 4.30 4.94 20.90
N GLU A 129 3.68 5.71 21.79
CA GLU A 129 3.12 5.22 23.05
C GLU A 129 2.11 4.08 22.83
N HIS A 130 2.32 2.97 23.56
CA HIS A 130 1.45 1.81 23.58
C HIS A 130 1.74 0.97 24.84
N ASP A 131 0.85 0.03 25.20
CA ASP A 131 1.06 -0.81 26.39
C ASP A 131 2.03 -1.96 26.12
N ARG A 132 1.82 -2.71 25.02
CA ARG A 132 2.68 -3.83 24.59
C ARG A 132 2.33 -4.32 23.19
N ILE A 133 3.24 -5.09 22.60
CA ILE A 133 3.01 -5.89 21.39
C ILE A 133 3.11 -7.38 21.76
N GLU A 134 2.09 -8.16 21.39
CA GLU A 134 2.04 -9.62 21.59
C GLU A 134 2.22 -10.34 20.24
N GLY A 135 2.77 -11.56 20.23
CA GLY A 135 2.88 -12.39 19.02
C GLY A 135 4.12 -12.14 18.16
N LEU A 136 5.11 -11.40 18.66
CA LEU A 136 6.39 -11.18 17.96
C LEU A 136 7.27 -12.43 17.90
N GLU A 137 7.00 -13.43 18.73
CA GLU A 137 7.64 -14.75 18.69
C GLU A 137 7.35 -15.54 17.40
N PHE A 138 6.36 -15.13 16.62
CA PHE A 138 6.02 -15.74 15.34
C PHE A 138 6.75 -15.13 14.14
N VAL A 139 7.60 -14.13 14.34
CA VAL A 139 8.39 -13.46 13.30
C VAL A 139 9.86 -13.39 13.68
N ASP A 140 10.74 -13.60 12.69
CA ASP A 140 12.19 -13.53 12.85
C ASP A 140 12.81 -12.28 12.18
N LYS A 141 12.04 -11.63 11.30
CA LYS A 141 12.45 -10.43 10.57
C LYS A 141 11.25 -9.54 10.29
N VAL A 142 11.49 -8.23 10.28
CA VAL A 142 10.51 -7.21 9.92
C VAL A 142 11.13 -6.34 8.84
N ILE A 143 10.39 -6.06 7.77
CA ILE A 143 10.85 -5.23 6.66
C ILE A 143 9.80 -4.15 6.44
N ASP A 144 10.24 -2.91 6.41
CA ASP A 144 9.44 -1.77 5.97
C ASP A 144 9.93 -1.32 4.60
N ILE A 145 8.98 -1.04 3.71
CA ILE A 145 9.23 -0.50 2.38
C ILE A 145 8.36 0.74 2.30
N ASP A 146 9.00 1.90 2.36
CA ASP A 146 8.36 3.20 2.39
C ASP A 146 8.52 3.93 1.04
N GLN A 147 8.06 5.18 1.00
CA GLN A 147 8.18 6.06 -0.15
C GLN A 147 9.40 7.00 -0.03
N SER A 148 10.37 6.67 0.83
CA SER A 148 11.57 7.48 0.96
C SER A 148 12.39 7.39 -0.34
N PRO A 149 12.98 8.51 -0.82
CA PRO A 149 13.76 8.51 -2.05
C PRO A 149 15.00 7.61 -1.91
N ILE A 150 15.35 6.91 -2.99
CA ILE A 150 16.54 6.07 -3.04
C ILE A 150 17.77 6.96 -3.29
N GLY A 151 18.66 7.04 -2.30
CA GLY A 151 19.91 7.79 -2.37
C GLY A 151 19.76 9.29 -2.07
N ARG A 152 20.63 9.80 -1.22
CA ARG A 152 21.01 11.22 -1.17
C ARG A 152 22.48 11.33 -1.54
#